data_AF-H2BBY6-F1
#
_entry.id   AF-H2BBY6-F1
#
_cell.length_a   1.000
_cell.length_b   1.000
_cell.length_c   1.000
_cell.angle_alpha   90.00
_cell.angle_beta   90.00
_cell.angle_gamma   90.00
#
_symmetry.space_group_name_H-M   'P 1'
#
loop_
_entity.id
_entity.type
_entity.pdbx_description
1 polymer ?
#
loop_
_entity_poly.entity_id
_entity_poly.type
_entity_poly.pdbx_seq_one_letter_code
_entity_poly.pdbx_strand_id
1 'polypeptide(L)' 'MLNILSLICLNSALYSSSFFLVKLPEAYAFLSPIVDFMPVIPVLFF' A
#
# COMPACT_ATOMS: atom_id res chain seq x y z
N MET A 1 -11.66 -22.07 -0.36
CA MET A 1 -10.24 -21.66 -0.24
C MET A 1 -10.12 -20.15 -0.46
N LEU A 2 -10.84 -19.33 0.33
CA LEU A 2 -10.91 -17.86 0.18
C LEU A 2 -10.38 -17.11 1.42
N ASN A 3 -10.15 -17.81 2.52
CA ASN A 3 -9.85 -17.19 3.82
C ASN A 3 -8.46 -16.56 3.89
N ILE A 4 -7.43 -17.17 3.29
CA ILE A 4 -6.04 -16.69 3.45
C ILE A 4 -5.78 -15.45 2.57
N LEU A 5 -6.18 -15.49 1.30
CA LEU A 5 -6.06 -14.34 0.39
C LEU A 5 -6.87 -13.13 0.87
N SER A 6 -8.10 -13.35 1.37
CA SER A 6 -8.93 -12.28 1.94
C SER A 6 -8.30 -11.67 3.20
N LEU A 7 -7.66 -12.49 4.04
CA LEU A 7 -7.02 -12.02 5.27
C LEU A 7 -5.75 -11.22 4.96
N ILE A 8 -4.96 -11.64 3.96
CA ILE A 8 -3.78 -10.90 3.49
C ILE A 8 -4.19 -9.57 2.84
N CYS A 9 -5.26 -9.56 2.04
CA CYS A 9 -5.76 -8.35 1.40
C CYS A 9 -6.29 -7.33 2.42
N LEU A 10 -7.05 -7.78 3.43
CA LEU A 10 -7.50 -6.91 4.53
C LEU A 10 -6.32 -6.38 5.36
N ASN A 11 -5.32 -7.21 5.65
CA ASN A 11 -4.14 -6.78 6.40
C ASN A 11 -3.29 -5.79 5.59
N SER A 12 -3.17 -6.01 4.27
CA SER A 12 -2.50 -5.09 3.34
C SER A 12 -3.23 -3.76 3.21
N ALA A 13 -4.56 -3.76 3.10
CA ALA A 13 -5.37 -2.55 3.04
C ALA A 13 -5.30 -1.76 4.36
N LEU A 14 -5.35 -2.44 5.51
CA LEU A 14 -5.22 -1.81 6.83
C LEU A 14 -3.80 -1.27 7.08
N TYR A 15 -2.74 -2.02 6.74
CA TYR A 15 -1.36 -1.50 6.82
C TYR A 15 -1.11 -0.36 5.82
N SER A 16 -1.64 -0.45 4.60
CA SER A 16 -1.54 0.60 3.58
C SER A 16 -2.23 1.89 4.04
N SER A 17 -3.39 1.78 4.70
CA SER A 17 -4.09 2.95 5.28
C SER A 17 -3.28 3.66 6.38
N SER A 18 -2.44 2.92 7.11
CA SER A 18 -1.53 3.50 8.12
C SER A 18 -0.29 4.14 7.51
N PHE A 19 0.22 3.59 6.39
CA PHE A 19 1.37 4.13 5.66
C PHE A 19 1.00 5.40 4.86
N PHE A 20 -0.24 5.48 4.37
CA PHE A 20 -0.78 6.61 3.61
C PHE A 20 -0.95 7.91 4.43
N LEU A 21 -0.96 7.81 5.77
CA LEU A 21 -1.17 8.97 6.65
C LEU A 21 0.15 9.59 7.15
N VAL A 22 1.30 8.99 6.85
CA VAL A 22 2.61 9.53 7.19
C VAL A 22 3.17 10.25 5.97
N LYS A 23 3.28 11.58 6.06
CA LYS A 23 3.96 12.38 5.02
C LYS A 23 5.39 11.88 4.86
N LEU A 24 5.82 11.70 3.60
CA LEU A 24 7.23 11.45 3.29
C LEU A 24 8.11 12.60 3.83
N PRO A 25 9.38 12.32 4.17
CA PRO A 25 10.34 13.39 4.47
C PRO A 25 10.37 14.40 3.32
N GLU A 26 10.59 15.68 3.62
CA GLU A 26 10.46 16.77 2.64
C GLU A 26 11.30 16.58 1.36
N ALA A 27 12.49 15.98 1.49
CA ALA A 27 13.34 15.62 0.35
C ALA A 27 12.70 14.64 -0.65
N TYR A 28 11.68 13.90 -0.22
CA TYR A 28 10.95 12.91 -1.01
C TYR A 28 9.51 13.31 -1.30
N ALA A 29 9.11 14.56 -0.99
CA ALA A 29 7.73 15.03 -1.23
C ALA A 29 7.30 14.88 -2.70
N PHE A 30 8.24 15.04 -3.64
CA PHE A 30 8.03 14.81 -5.08
C PHE A 30 7.64 13.34 -5.41
N LEU A 31 8.09 12.37 -4.63
CA LEU A 31 7.81 10.94 -4.86
C LEU A 31 6.47 10.49 -4.25
N SER A 32 5.76 11.36 -3.53
CA SER A 32 4.47 11.01 -2.90
C SER A 32 3.49 10.36 -3.87
N PRO A 33 3.30 10.86 -5.11
CA PRO A 33 2.40 10.22 -6.07
C PRO A 33 2.79 8.78 -6.41
N ILE A 34 4.07 8.42 -6.41
CA ILE A 34 4.54 7.06 -6.73
C ILE A 34 4.28 6.12 -5.56
N VAL A 35 4.54 6.59 -4.33
CA VAL A 35 4.29 5.83 -3.10
C VAL A 35 2.81 5.51 -2.94
N ASP A 36 1.93 6.40 -3.40
CA ASP A 36 0.48 6.19 -3.39
C ASP A 36 0.04 4.99 -4.26
N PHE A 37 0.74 4.70 -5.35
CA PHE A 37 0.45 3.56 -6.23
C PHE A 37 1.20 2.27 -5.84
N MET A 38 2.19 2.36 -4.96
CA MET A 38 3.02 1.23 -4.54
C MET A 38 2.22 0.02 -3.99
N PRO A 39 1.11 0.20 -3.25
CA PRO A 39 0.27 -0.91 -2.77
C PRO A 39 -0.45 -1.68 -3.90
N VAL A 40 -0.57 -1.12 -5.10
CA VAL A 40 -1.20 -1.78 -6.25
C VAL A 40 -0.25 -2.76 -6.95
N ILE A 41 1.07 -2.63 -6.75
CA ILE A 41 2.09 -3.45 -7.40
C ILE A 41 1.82 -4.96 -7.22
N PRO A 42 1.52 -5.50 -6.03
CA PRO A 42 1.24 -6.93 -5.86
C PRO A 42 0.05 -7.44 -6.66
N VAL A 43 -0.93 -6.58 -6.96
CA VAL A 43 -2.13 -6.93 -7.75
C VAL A 43 -1.77 -7.15 -9.22
N LEU A 44 -0.72 -6.50 -9.73
CA LEU A 44 -0.29 -6.61 -11.14
C LEU A 44 0.43 -7.93 -11.47
N PHE A 45 0.87 -8.69 -10.44
CA PHE A 45 1.63 -9.93 -10.60
C PHE A 45 0.85 -11.19 -10.19
N PHE A 46 -0.46 -11.07 -9.95
CA PHE A 46 -1.34 -12.20 -9.62
C PHE A 46 -1.93 -12.87 -10.86
#